data_AF-B2GIH9-F1
#
_entry.id   AF-B2GIH9-F1
#
_cell.length_a   1.000
_cell.length_b   1.000
_cell.length_c   1.000
_cell.angle_alpha   90.00
_cell.angle_beta   90.00
_cell.angle_gamma   90.00
#
_symmetry.space_group_name_H-M   'P 1'
#
loop_
_entity.id
_entity.type
_entity.pdbx_description
1 polymer ?
#
loop_
_entity_poly.entity_id
_entity_poly.type
_entity_poly.pdbx_seq_one_letter_code
_entity_poly.pdbx_strand_id
1 'polypeptide(L)'
;MSPLALQGPSTRLPSPVTVPSAALVTAGLIGGYATARATGVRALGGAALLACGVAAGRTWLASAGPATTAGLGALYVAGFGLSHPLAKPLGAWPAVLTVTAVNAAASWALVDRHNFGPDAA
;
A
#
# COMPACT_ATOMS: atom_id res chain seq x y z
N MET A 1 12.86 23.05 -42.32
CA MET A 1 12.75 21.58 -42.47
C MET A 1 12.64 20.97 -41.09
N SER A 2 11.42 20.91 -40.54
CA SER A 2 11.18 20.29 -39.24
C SER A 2 10.93 18.80 -39.45
N PRO A 3 11.68 17.89 -38.82
CA PRO A 3 11.37 16.48 -38.93
C PRO A 3 10.08 16.21 -38.16
N LEU A 4 9.09 15.69 -38.89
CA LEU A 4 7.86 15.13 -38.38
C LEU A 4 8.24 13.91 -37.53
N ALA A 5 8.32 14.09 -36.21
CA ALA A 5 8.47 12.97 -35.29
C ALA A 5 7.19 12.12 -35.39
N LEU A 6 7.31 10.96 -36.04
CA LEU A 6 6.28 9.94 -36.05
C LEU A 6 6.15 9.38 -34.63
N GLN A 7 5.25 9.95 -33.83
CA GLN A 7 4.67 9.24 -32.68
C GLN A 7 3.94 8.00 -33.21
N GLY A 8 4.65 6.88 -33.33
CA GLY A 8 4.03 5.58 -33.53
C GLY A 8 3.10 5.26 -32.36
N PRO A 9 2.04 4.46 -32.56
CA PRO A 9 1.13 4.07 -31.49
C PRO A 9 1.92 3.37 -30.39
N SER A 10 1.99 4.00 -29.22
CA SER A 10 2.57 3.46 -28.01
C SER A 10 1.76 2.25 -27.56
N THR A 11 1.96 1.08 -28.16
CA THR A 11 1.47 -0.19 -27.60
C THR A 11 2.29 -0.51 -26.35
N ARG A 12 1.93 0.14 -25.24
CA ARG A 12 2.43 -0.15 -23.90
C ARG A 12 1.79 -1.46 -23.43
N LEU A 13 2.63 -2.38 -22.95
CA LEU A 13 2.18 -3.65 -22.38
C LEU A 13 1.36 -3.39 -21.10
N PRO A 14 0.34 -4.21 -20.79
CA PRO A 14 -0.42 -4.11 -19.55
C PRO A 14 0.49 -4.05 -18.32
N SER A 15 0.11 -3.28 -17.31
CA SER A 15 0.85 -3.26 -16.04
C SER A 15 0.92 -4.70 -15.48
N PRO A 16 2.09 -5.18 -15.06
CA PRO A 16 2.23 -6.54 -14.51
C PRO A 16 1.50 -6.73 -13.18
N VAL A 17 0.97 -5.64 -12.61
CA VAL A 17 0.21 -5.58 -11.37
C VAL A 17 -1.17 -4.95 -11.64
N THR A 18 -2.22 -5.59 -11.12
CA THR A 18 -3.62 -5.22 -11.42
C THR A 18 -4.30 -4.50 -10.25
N VAL A 19 -3.72 -4.57 -9.05
CA VAL A 19 -4.30 -3.98 -7.83
C VAL A 19 -3.33 -2.96 -7.24
N PRO A 20 -3.76 -1.71 -6.98
CA PRO A 20 -2.96 -0.71 -6.28
C PRO A 20 -2.51 -1.21 -4.90
N SER A 21 -1.22 -1.11 -4.63
CA SER A 21 -0.63 -1.53 -3.37
C SER A 21 -1.12 -0.68 -2.17
N ALA A 22 -1.40 0.60 -2.38
CA ALA A 22 -1.99 1.49 -1.38
C ALA A 22 -3.39 1.02 -0.93
N ALA A 23 -4.18 0.43 -1.83
CA ALA A 23 -5.47 -0.14 -1.49
C ALA A 23 -5.31 -1.39 -0.61
N LEU A 24 -4.33 -2.25 -0.92
CA LEU A 24 -4.01 -3.44 -0.10
C LEU A 24 -3.49 -3.04 1.29
N VAL A 25 -2.60 -2.05 1.36
CA VAL A 25 -2.12 -1.47 2.63
C VAL A 25 -3.27 -0.97 3.48
N THR A 26 -4.17 -0.19 2.87
CA THR A 26 -5.37 0.35 3.52
C THR A 26 -6.28 -0.76 4.04
N ALA A 27 -6.55 -1.75 3.19
CA ALA A 27 -7.37 -2.90 3.55
C ALA A 27 -6.77 -3.69 4.73
N GLY A 28 -5.46 -3.89 4.76
CA GLY A 28 -4.84 -4.64 5.85
C GLY A 28 -4.82 -3.90 7.19
N LEU A 29 -4.51 -2.60 7.22
CA LEU A 29 -4.46 -1.83 8.47
C LEU A 29 -5.85 -1.55 9.03
N ILE A 30 -6.77 -1.03 8.20
CA ILE A 30 -8.14 -0.75 8.62
C ILE A 30 -8.90 -2.07 8.81
N GLY A 31 -8.83 -2.97 7.84
CA GLY A 31 -9.55 -4.25 7.86
C GLY A 31 -9.03 -5.19 8.93
N GLY A 32 -7.73 -5.23 9.21
CA GLY A 32 -7.17 -6.01 10.31
C GLY A 32 -7.70 -5.54 11.67
N TYR A 33 -7.72 -4.23 11.92
CA TYR A 33 -8.29 -3.67 13.14
C TYR A 33 -9.80 -3.90 13.23
N ALA A 34 -10.54 -3.64 12.15
CA ALA A 34 -11.98 -3.86 12.08
C ALA A 34 -12.34 -5.32 12.33
N THR A 35 -11.61 -6.26 11.73
CA THR A 35 -11.80 -7.71 11.90
C THR A 35 -11.55 -8.14 13.34
N ALA A 36 -10.43 -7.71 13.94
CA ALA A 36 -10.15 -8.01 15.35
C ALA A 36 -11.25 -7.46 16.28
N ARG A 37 -11.77 -6.25 16.00
CA ARG A 37 -12.82 -5.61 16.79
C ARG A 37 -14.18 -6.28 16.61
N ALA A 38 -14.56 -6.63 15.38
CA ALA A 38 -15.86 -7.23 15.08
C ALA A 38 -15.96 -8.68 15.58
N THR A 39 -14.86 -9.42 15.53
CA THR A 39 -14.83 -10.85 15.92
C THR A 39 -14.40 -11.06 17.37
N GLY A 40 -13.70 -10.10 17.98
CA GLY A 40 -13.00 -10.30 19.25
C GLY A 40 -11.73 -11.16 19.14
N VAL A 41 -11.39 -11.68 17.96
CA VAL A 41 -10.26 -12.60 17.74
C VAL A 41 -9.08 -11.84 17.14
N ARG A 42 -8.09 -11.51 17.97
CA ARG A 42 -6.90 -10.75 17.54
C ARG A 42 -6.11 -11.44 16.43
N ALA A 43 -6.08 -12.78 16.44
CA ALA A 43 -5.40 -13.58 15.43
C ALA A 43 -6.01 -13.40 14.02
N LEU A 44 -7.33 -13.25 13.90
CA LEU A 44 -7.99 -13.02 12.62
C LEU A 44 -7.63 -11.64 12.05
N GLY A 45 -7.58 -10.62 12.90
CA GLY A 45 -7.09 -9.30 12.49
C GLY A 45 -5.63 -9.32 12.02
N GLY A 46 -4.77 -10.04 12.74
CA GLY A 46 -3.37 -10.26 12.34
C GLY A 46 -3.22 -11.03 11.03
N ALA A 47 -4.07 -12.04 10.80
CA ALA A 47 -4.09 -12.78 9.54
C ALA A 47 -4.48 -11.90 8.35
N ALA A 48 -5.51 -11.05 8.51
CA ALA A 48 -5.90 -10.08 7.48
C ALA A 48 -4.78 -9.05 7.20
N LEU A 49 -4.18 -8.51 8.26
CA LEU A 49 -3.02 -7.60 8.17
C LEU A 49 -1.87 -8.25 7.38
N LEU A 50 -1.50 -9.49 7.73
CA LEU A 50 -0.42 -10.23 7.08
C LEU A 50 -0.76 -10.51 5.61
N ALA A 51 -1.95 -11.03 5.32
CA ALA A 51 -2.36 -11.39 3.96
C ALA A 51 -2.30 -10.17 3.02
N CYS A 52 -2.84 -9.03 3.46
CA CYS A 52 -2.77 -7.78 2.72
C CYS A 52 -1.33 -7.25 2.59
N GLY A 53 -0.53 -7.31 3.67
CA GLY A 53 0.87 -6.92 3.64
C GLY A 53 1.73 -7.74 2.67
N VAL A 54 1.52 -9.06 2.62
CA VAL A 54 2.19 -9.94 1.66
C VAL A 54 1.75 -9.64 0.23
N ALA A 55 0.45 -9.44 -0.01
CA ALA A 55 -0.06 -9.07 -1.31
C ALA A 55 0.54 -7.74 -1.80
N ALA A 56 0.59 -6.72 -0.94
CA ALA A 56 1.24 -5.44 -1.24
C ALA A 56 2.75 -5.61 -1.48
N GLY A 57 3.43 -6.41 -0.65
CA GLY A 57 4.86 -6.72 -0.79
C GLY A 57 5.22 -7.36 -2.12
N ARG A 58 4.36 -8.25 -2.65
CA ARG A 58 4.54 -8.81 -4.00
C ARG A 58 4.48 -7.73 -5.08
N THR A 59 3.52 -6.81 -4.97
CA THR A 59 3.40 -5.66 -5.89
C THR A 59 4.62 -4.74 -5.80
N TRP A 60 5.10 -4.43 -4.58
CA TRP A 60 6.30 -3.61 -4.38
C TRP A 60 7.54 -4.27 -4.98
N LEU A 61 7.72 -5.57 -4.76
CA LEU A 61 8.89 -6.28 -5.26
C LEU A 61 8.91 -6.32 -6.79
N ALA A 62 7.76 -6.59 -7.39
CA ALA A 62 7.61 -6.63 -8.84
C ALA A 62 7.77 -5.25 -9.50
N SER A 63 7.38 -4.17 -8.82
CA SER A 63 7.34 -2.82 -9.42
C SER A 63 8.56 -1.96 -9.09
N ALA A 64 9.12 -2.08 -7.89
CA ALA A 64 10.11 -1.16 -7.35
C ALA A 64 11.30 -1.86 -6.64
N GLY A 65 11.37 -3.19 -6.70
CA GLY A 65 12.50 -3.97 -6.24
C GLY A 65 12.60 -4.18 -4.72
N PRO A 66 13.65 -4.90 -4.27
CA PRO A 66 13.74 -5.40 -2.89
C PRO A 66 13.97 -4.29 -1.85
N ALA A 67 14.72 -3.23 -2.19
CA ALA A 67 14.98 -2.13 -1.26
C ALA A 67 13.70 -1.38 -0.89
N THR A 68 12.90 -1.00 -1.89
CA THR A 68 11.59 -0.35 -1.69
C THR A 68 10.64 -1.25 -0.93
N THR A 69 10.62 -2.55 -1.26
CA THR A 69 9.79 -3.54 -0.58
C THR A 69 10.13 -3.65 0.91
N ALA A 70 11.43 -3.71 1.25
CA ALA A 70 11.87 -3.76 2.64
C ALA A 70 11.49 -2.48 3.40
N GLY A 71 11.70 -1.31 2.79
CA GLY A 71 11.33 -0.02 3.39
C GLY A 71 9.83 0.11 3.66
N LEU A 72 9.00 -0.20 2.67
CA LEU A 72 7.54 -0.15 2.81
C LEU A 72 7.01 -1.23 3.76
N GLY A 73 7.60 -2.44 3.75
CA GLY A 73 7.27 -3.50 4.71
C GLY A 73 7.58 -3.10 6.15
N ALA A 74 8.75 -2.49 6.37
CA ALA A 74 9.12 -1.95 7.68
C ALA A 74 8.16 -0.83 8.11
N LEU A 75 7.80 0.09 7.21
CA LEU A 75 6.83 1.15 7.49
C LEU A 75 5.45 0.58 7.84
N TYR A 76 5.01 -0.49 7.18
CA TYR A 76 3.74 -1.16 7.41
C TYR A 76 3.66 -1.78 8.80
N VAL A 77 4.67 -2.55 9.17
CA VAL A 77 4.78 -3.17 10.50
C VAL A 77 4.95 -2.10 11.59
N ALA A 78 5.77 -1.08 11.34
CA ALA A 78 5.94 0.04 12.26
C ALA A 78 4.64 0.83 12.42
N GLY A 79 3.89 1.09 11.35
CA GLY A 79 2.59 1.76 11.40
C GLY A 79 1.58 1.00 12.25
N PHE A 80 1.47 -0.32 12.07
CA PHE A 80 0.66 -1.17 12.93
C PHE A 80 1.09 -1.05 14.41
N GLY A 81 2.38 -1.19 14.70
CA GLY A 81 2.92 -1.09 16.06
C GLY A 81 2.72 0.29 16.71
N LEU A 82 3.01 1.37 15.98
CA LEU A 82 2.91 2.77 16.43
C LEU A 82 1.46 3.21 16.64
N SER A 83 0.49 2.56 15.99
CA SER A 83 -0.93 2.84 16.23
C SER A 83 -1.32 2.62 17.70
N HIS A 84 -0.66 1.69 18.41
CA HIS A 84 -0.96 1.38 19.81
C HIS A 84 -0.62 2.52 20.79
N PRO A 85 0.61 3.06 20.84
CA PRO A 85 0.89 4.21 21.69
C PRO A 85 0.14 5.46 21.23
N LEU A 86 -0.06 5.66 19.92
CA LEU A 86 -0.86 6.78 19.37
C LEU A 86 -2.33 6.72 19.79
N ALA A 87 -2.86 5.52 20.06
CA ALA A 87 -4.24 5.35 20.51
C ALA A 87 -4.50 5.95 21.89
N LYS A 88 -3.46 6.19 22.72
CA LYS A 88 -3.63 6.82 24.04
C LYS A 88 -4.14 8.27 23.93
N PRO A 89 -3.47 9.18 23.20
CA PRO A 89 -3.96 10.55 23.04
C PRO A 89 -5.09 10.70 21.99
N LEU A 90 -5.13 9.87 20.95
CA LEU A 90 -6.04 10.08 19.81
C LEU A 90 -7.28 9.17 19.81
N GLY A 91 -7.28 8.11 20.62
CA GLY A 91 -8.20 7.00 20.46
C GLY A 91 -7.81 6.07 19.31
N ALA A 92 -8.38 4.86 19.33
CA ALA A 92 -7.95 3.78 18.45
C ALA A 92 -8.23 4.05 16.96
N TRP A 93 -9.43 4.51 16.60
CA TRP A 93 -9.78 4.75 15.20
C TRP A 93 -8.95 5.87 14.55
N PRO A 94 -8.81 7.07 15.16
CA PRO A 94 -7.96 8.11 14.60
C PRO A 94 -6.49 7.70 14.48
N ALA A 95 -5.96 6.93 15.44
CA ALA A 95 -4.60 6.39 15.35
C ALA A 95 -4.43 5.44 14.15
N VAL A 96 -5.36 4.49 13.96
CA VAL A 96 -5.35 3.55 12.82
C VAL A 96 -5.47 4.30 11.49
N LEU A 97 -6.38 5.26 11.37
CA LEU A 97 -6.54 6.05 10.15
C LEU A 97 -5.29 6.87 9.83
N THR A 98 -4.66 7.46 10.85
CA THR A 98 -3.41 8.23 10.70
C THR A 98 -2.29 7.36 10.12
N VAL A 99 -1.98 6.23 10.76
CA VAL A 99 -0.90 5.36 10.28
C VAL A 99 -1.22 4.74 8.92
N THR A 100 -2.51 4.49 8.65
CA THR A 100 -2.97 4.01 7.34
C THR A 100 -2.73 5.04 6.26
N ALA A 101 -3.09 6.31 6.49
CA ALA A 101 -2.89 7.38 5.53
C ALA A 101 -1.40 7.54 5.18
N VAL A 102 -0.51 7.53 6.19
CA VAL A 102 0.94 7.60 5.98
C VAL A 102 1.44 6.42 5.14
N ASN A 103 1.03 5.21 5.48
CA ASN A 103 1.45 3.99 4.78
C ASN A 103 0.92 3.92 3.34
N ALA A 104 -0.36 4.24 3.14
CA ALA A 104 -0.99 4.26 1.84
C ALA A 104 -0.37 5.33 0.93
N ALA A 105 -0.11 6.53 1.47
CA ALA A 105 0.57 7.60 0.73
C ALA A 105 2.00 7.19 0.31
N ALA A 106 2.76 6.57 1.21
CA ALA A 106 4.11 6.08 0.88
C ALA A 106 4.06 4.98 -0.20
N SER A 107 3.14 4.03 -0.07
CA SER A 107 2.93 2.96 -1.07
C SER A 107 2.53 3.55 -2.43
N TRP A 108 1.64 4.54 -2.44
CA TRP A 108 1.24 5.21 -3.67
C TRP A 108 2.39 5.97 -4.32
N ALA A 109 3.11 6.78 -3.54
CA ALA A 109 4.18 7.63 -4.04
C ALA A 109 5.37 6.83 -4.57
N LEU A 110 5.69 5.69 -3.96
CA LEU A 110 6.85 4.88 -4.37
C LEU A 110 6.50 3.81 -5.41
N VAL A 111 5.24 3.41 -5.52
CA VAL A 111 4.83 2.29 -6.37
C VAL A 111 3.64 2.66 -7.27
N ASP A 112 2.48 2.95 -6.70
CA ASP A 112 1.25 3.00 -7.51
C ASP A 112 1.22 4.17 -8.51
N ARG A 113 1.84 5.32 -8.22
CA ARG A 113 1.86 6.46 -9.17
C ARG A 113 2.54 6.13 -10.50
N HIS A 114 3.47 5.17 -10.51
CA HIS A 114 4.16 4.71 -11.71
C HIS A 114 3.41 3.62 -12.47
N ASN A 115 2.48 2.94 -11.78
CA ASN A 115 1.69 1.85 -12.33
C ASN A 115 0.27 2.30 -12.75
N PHE A 116 -0.26 3.35 -12.12
CA PHE A 116 -1.66 3.78 -12.22
C PHE A 116 -1.85 5.32 -12.27
N GLY A 117 -0.77 6.11 -12.35
CA GLY A 117 -0.83 7.57 -12.42
C GLY A 117 -1.13 8.13 -13.82
N PRO A 118 -1.42 9.43 -13.95
CA PRO A 118 -1.70 10.06 -15.25
C PRO A 118 -0.50 9.97 -16.22
N ASP A 119 0.72 9.95 -15.69
CA ASP A 119 1.97 9.77 -16.43
C ASP A 119 2.22 8.31 -16.86
N ALA A 120 1.38 7.38 -16.40
CA ALA A 120 1.44 5.97 -16.81
C ALA A 120 0.83 5.73 -18.22
N ALA A 121 0.21 6.76 -18.82
CA ALA A 121 -0.40 6.77 -20.15
C ALA A 121 0.55 7.26 -21.25
#